data_AF-A0A9C8ALC6-F1
#
_entry.id   AF-A0A9C8ALC6-F1
#
_cell.length_a   1.000
_cell.length_b   1.000
_cell.length_c   1.000
_cell.angle_alpha   90.00
_cell.angle_beta   90.00
_cell.angle_gamma   90.00
#
_symmetry.space_group_name_H-M   'P 1'
#
loop_
_entity.id
_entity.type
_entity.pdbx_description
1 polymer ?
#
loop_
_entity_poly.entity_id
_entity_poly.type
_entity_poly.pdbx_seq_one_letter_code
_entity_poly.pdbx_strand_id
1 'polypeptide(L)'
;MIPGTLPEIAVEVPTSVREALGDKAALDMVPWLMRLIPIVAVSRDEFREVLSRLDRLETRMTSLEGEVKDVKLELQALRREMNERFDRMYERMLVQTRWLVGSIAVIGTIISILLAIGQIVR
;
A
#
# COMPACT_ATOMS: atom_id res chain seq x y z
N MET A 1 21.67 -29.42 -34.00
CA MET A 1 22.85 -28.77 -34.62
C MET A 1 22.38 -28.22 -35.96
N ILE A 2 21.94 -26.96 -35.99
CA ILE A 2 21.49 -26.29 -37.22
C ILE A 2 22.66 -25.40 -37.66
N PRO A 3 23.23 -25.59 -38.86
CA PRO A 3 24.29 -24.72 -39.36
C PRO A 3 23.66 -23.37 -39.69
N GLY A 4 23.84 -22.39 -38.80
CA GLY A 4 23.33 -21.04 -38.97
C GLY A 4 24.15 -20.27 -40.00
N THR A 5 23.83 -20.43 -41.27
CA THR A 5 24.08 -19.36 -42.25
C THR A 5 23.04 -18.29 -41.96
N LEU A 6 23.42 -17.28 -41.18
CA LEU A 6 22.67 -16.03 -41.12
C LEU A 6 22.49 -15.55 -42.56
N PRO A 7 21.26 -15.29 -43.04
CA PRO A 7 21.10 -14.68 -44.35
C PRO A 7 21.89 -13.38 -44.33
N GLU A 8 22.69 -13.16 -45.36
CA GLU A 8 23.33 -11.88 -45.64
C GLU A 8 22.18 -10.90 -45.91
N ILE A 9 21.61 -10.32 -44.85
CA ILE A 9 20.60 -9.29 -44.96
C ILE A 9 21.34 -8.09 -45.52
N ALA A 10 21.38 -7.98 -46.85
CA ALA A 10 21.74 -6.76 -47.53
C ALA A 10 20.72 -5.71 -47.08
N VAL A 11 21.08 -4.95 -46.04
CA VAL A 11 20.25 -3.86 -45.54
C VAL A 11 20.29 -2.76 -46.59
N GLU A 12 19.38 -2.82 -47.55
CA GLU A 12 19.18 -1.74 -48.49
C GLU A 12 18.61 -0.53 -47.74
N VAL A 13 19.38 0.56 -47.76
CA VAL A 13 18.94 1.79 -47.11
C VAL A 13 17.69 2.32 -47.82
N PRO A 14 16.59 2.65 -47.11
CA PRO A 14 15.39 3.20 -47.74
C PRO A 14 15.69 4.48 -48.53
N THR A 15 15.02 4.67 -49.66
CA THR A 15 15.26 5.81 -50.57
C THR A 15 15.06 7.18 -49.89
N SER A 16 14.09 7.28 -48.98
CA SER A 16 13.86 8.48 -48.16
C SER A 16 15.05 8.84 -47.26
N VAL A 17 15.80 7.84 -46.79
CA VAL A 17 16.99 8.04 -45.95
C VAL A 17 18.19 8.44 -46.81
N ARG A 18 18.33 7.86 -48.01
CA ARG A 18 19.36 8.27 -48.99
C ARG A 18 19.18 9.71 -49.45
N GLU A 19 17.95 10.14 -49.73
CA GLU A 19 17.68 11.53 -50.13
C GLU A 19 17.94 12.54 -48.99
N ALA A 20 17.61 12.19 -47.75
CA ALA A 20 17.74 13.09 -46.60
C ALA A 20 19.17 13.20 -46.05
N LEU A 21 19.92 12.10 -46.00
CA LEU A 21 21.30 12.06 -45.49
C LEU A 21 22.37 12.11 -46.59
N GLY A 22 22.01 11.82 -47.83
CA GLY A 22 22.94 11.57 -48.92
C GLY A 22 23.47 10.14 -48.91
N ASP A 23 23.74 9.57 -50.09
CA ASP A 23 24.11 8.15 -50.28
C ASP A 23 25.26 7.69 -49.39
N LYS A 24 26.29 8.53 -49.24
CA LYS A 24 27.48 8.21 -48.46
C LYS A 24 27.17 8.11 -46.96
N ALA A 25 26.45 9.09 -46.41
CA ALA A 25 26.10 9.07 -44.98
C ALA A 25 25.07 7.98 -44.67
N ALA A 26 24.13 7.73 -45.59
CA ALA A 26 23.18 6.61 -45.51
C ALA A 26 23.88 5.26 -45.40
N LEU A 27 24.90 5.01 -46.24
CA LEU A 27 25.68 3.78 -46.22
C LEU A 27 26.59 3.68 -44.98
N ASP A 28 27.20 4.79 -44.55
CA ASP A 28 28.03 4.84 -43.33
C ASP A 28 27.21 4.63 -42.04
N MET A 29 25.90 4.96 -42.07
CA MET A 29 25.02 4.81 -40.92
C MET A 29 24.66 3.35 -40.63
N VAL A 30 24.63 2.46 -41.65
CA VAL A 30 24.23 1.05 -41.49
C VAL A 30 25.22 0.27 -40.60
N PRO A 31 26.55 0.32 -40.83
CA PRO A 31 27.52 -0.31 -39.92
C PRO A 31 27.49 0.29 -38.51
N TRP A 32 27.22 1.59 -38.38
CA TRP A 32 27.10 2.27 -37.09
C TRP A 32 25.87 1.78 -36.31
N LEU A 33 24.70 1.68 -36.96
CA LEU A 33 23.47 1.13 -36.38
C LEU A 33 23.65 -0.33 -35.98
N MET A 34 24.30 -1.14 -36.84
CA MET A 34 24.62 -2.54 -36.54
C MET A 34 25.58 -2.69 -35.36
N ARG A 35 26.44 -1.70 -35.09
CA ARG A 35 27.25 -1.65 -33.87
C ARG A 35 26.45 -1.28 -32.63
N LEU A 36 25.43 -0.43 -32.77
CA LEU A 36 24.58 0.01 -31.67
C LEU A 36 23.51 -1.01 -31.29
N ILE A 37 22.97 -1.78 -32.24
CA ILE A 37 21.93 -2.77 -31.99
C ILE A 37 22.32 -3.74 -30.86
N PRO A 38 23.50 -4.38 -30.85
CA PRO A 38 23.91 -5.26 -29.75
C PRO A 38 24.09 -4.55 -28.40
N ILE A 39 24.37 -3.25 -28.41
CA ILE A 39 24.64 -2.46 -27.20
C ILE A 39 23.33 -2.08 -26.49
N VAL A 40 22.26 -1.86 -27.25
CA VAL A 40 20.97 -1.38 -26.73
C VAL A 40 19.88 -2.47 -26.77
N ALA A 41 20.07 -3.53 -27.57
CA ALA A 41 19.14 -4.65 -27.60
C ALA A 41 19.31 -5.52 -26.35
N VAL A 42 18.35 -5.41 -25.45
CA VAL A 42 18.14 -6.39 -24.38
C VAL A 42 17.89 -7.75 -25.04
N SER A 43 18.62 -8.78 -24.60
CA SER A 43 18.46 -10.12 -25.15
C SER A 43 17.03 -10.63 -24.89
N ARG A 44 16.50 -11.47 -25.78
CA ARG A 44 15.18 -12.09 -25.55
C ARG A 44 15.12 -12.87 -24.23
N ASP A 45 16.24 -13.42 -23.77
CA ASP A 45 16.30 -14.20 -22.54
C ASP A 45 16.26 -13.32 -21.30
N GLU A 46 16.93 -12.16 -21.30
CA GLU A 46 16.77 -11.15 -20.23
C GLU A 46 15.34 -10.61 -20.16
N PHE A 47 14.71 -10.39 -21.32
CA PHE A 47 13.30 -9.97 -21.36
C PHE A 47 12.37 -11.05 -20.77
N ARG A 48 12.62 -12.33 -21.09
CA ARG A 48 11.89 -13.47 -20.49
C ARG A 48 12.12 -13.57 -18.99
N GLU A 49 13.33 -13.29 -18.53
CA GLU A 49 13.63 -13.30 -17.10
C GLU A 49 12.87 -12.17 -16.37
N VAL A 50 12.84 -10.96 -16.93
CA VAL A 50 12.06 -9.84 -16.37
C VAL A 50 10.58 -10.21 -16.31
N LEU A 51 10.02 -10.80 -17.37
CA LEU A 51 8.64 -11.28 -17.36
C LEU A 51 8.39 -12.34 -16.29
N SER A 52 9.29 -13.31 -16.12
CA SER A 52 9.19 -14.32 -15.05
C SER A 52 9.28 -13.71 -13.64
N ARG A 53 10.06 -12.64 -13.47
CA ARG A 53 10.12 -11.90 -12.21
C ARG A 53 8.83 -11.12 -11.97
N LEU A 54 8.25 -10.53 -13.01
CA LEU A 54 6.99 -9.81 -12.95
C LEU A 54 5.82 -10.74 -12.60
N ASP A 55 5.77 -11.92 -13.21
CA ASP A 55 4.76 -12.96 -12.94
C ASP A 55 4.81 -13.45 -11.48
N ARG A 56 6.03 -13.64 -10.94
CA ARG A 56 6.23 -13.94 -9.51
C ARG A 56 5.79 -12.78 -8.62
N LEU A 57 6.00 -11.54 -9.04
CA LEU A 57 5.55 -10.36 -8.29
C LEU A 57 4.03 -10.27 -8.26
N GLU A 58 3.37 -10.51 -9.39
CA GLU A 58 1.90 -10.53 -9.52
C GLU A 58 1.26 -11.60 -8.62
N THR A 59 1.87 -12.80 -8.60
CA THR A 59 1.42 -13.89 -7.72
C THR A 59 1.51 -13.49 -6.25
N ARG A 60 2.63 -12.87 -5.84
CA ARG A 60 2.82 -12.39 -4.45
C ARG A 60 1.87 -11.26 -4.10
N MET A 61 1.61 -10.34 -5.03
CA MET A 61 0.65 -9.24 -4.85
C MET A 61 -0.75 -9.80 -4.58
N THR A 62 -1.17 -10.79 -5.38
CA THR A 62 -2.48 -11.46 -5.22
C THR A 62 -2.59 -12.17 -3.87
N SER A 63 -1.52 -12.82 -3.41
CA SER A 63 -1.47 -13.42 -2.07
C SER A 63 -1.60 -12.37 -0.96
N LEU A 64 -0.84 -11.27 -1.06
CA LEU A 64 -0.84 -10.19 -0.08
C LEU A 64 -2.22 -9.52 0.02
N GLU A 65 -2.92 -9.34 -1.11
CA GLU A 65 -4.29 -8.82 -1.11
C GLU A 65 -5.26 -9.72 -0.33
N GLY A 66 -5.06 -11.04 -0.39
CA GLY A 66 -5.81 -12.01 0.41
C GLY A 66 -5.54 -11.85 1.91
N GLU A 67 -4.27 -11.82 2.30
CA GLU A 67 -3.85 -11.65 3.70
C GLU A 67 -4.32 -10.32 4.30
N VAL A 68 -4.23 -9.22 3.54
CA VAL A 68 -4.71 -7.90 3.99
C VAL A 68 -6.23 -7.89 4.18
N LYS A 69 -6.98 -8.59 3.32
CA LYS A 69 -8.45 -8.73 3.51
C LYS A 69 -8.76 -9.48 4.79
N ASP A 70 -8.03 -10.55 5.08
CA ASP A 70 -8.22 -11.36 6.28
C ASP A 70 -7.94 -10.55 7.56
N VAL A 71 -6.77 -9.89 7.62
CA VAL A 71 -6.41 -8.99 8.73
C VAL A 71 -7.46 -7.89 8.92
N LYS A 72 -8.01 -7.35 7.83
CA LYS A 72 -9.07 -6.32 7.92
C LYS A 72 -10.35 -6.88 8.55
N LEU A 73 -10.72 -8.12 8.23
CA LEU A 73 -11.88 -8.78 8.83
C LEU A 73 -11.64 -9.06 10.32
N GLU A 74 -10.47 -9.55 10.69
CA GLU A 74 -10.08 -9.76 12.09
C GLU A 74 -10.11 -8.46 12.88
N LEU A 75 -9.53 -7.38 12.35
CA LEU A 75 -9.56 -6.06 12.99
C LEU A 75 -10.98 -5.52 13.13
N GLN A 76 -11.87 -5.76 12.16
CA GLN A 76 -13.27 -5.38 12.28
C GLN A 76 -13.98 -6.16 13.37
N ALA A 77 -13.73 -7.48 13.48
CA ALA A 77 -14.28 -8.31 14.54
C ALA A 77 -13.78 -7.85 15.92
N LEU A 78 -12.47 -7.62 16.06
CA LEU A 78 -11.86 -7.12 17.29
C LEU A 78 -12.43 -5.75 17.68
N ARG A 79 -12.57 -4.83 16.73
CA ARG A 79 -13.17 -3.52 16.99
C ARG A 79 -14.60 -3.63 17.49
N ARG A 80 -15.43 -4.51 16.90
CA ARG A 80 -16.81 -4.74 17.36
C ARG A 80 -16.82 -5.28 18.79
N GLU A 81 -16.02 -6.31 19.07
CA GLU A 81 -15.94 -6.89 20.40
C GLU A 81 -15.46 -5.88 21.44
N MET A 82 -14.43 -5.09 21.11
CA MET A 82 -13.95 -4.01 21.98
C MET A 82 -15.04 -2.98 22.23
N ASN A 83 -15.78 -2.55 21.20
CA ASN A 83 -16.83 -1.56 21.35
C ASN A 83 -17.94 -2.06 22.29
N GLU A 84 -18.39 -3.31 22.13
CA GLU A 84 -19.38 -3.90 23.03
C GLU A 84 -18.87 -4.03 24.47
N ARG A 85 -17.59 -4.40 24.66
CA ARG A 85 -16.97 -4.46 25.99
C ARG A 85 -16.90 -3.07 26.62
N PHE A 86 -16.52 -2.05 25.84
CA PHE A 86 -16.45 -0.67 26.29
C PHE A 86 -17.83 -0.12 26.62
N ASP A 87 -18.85 -0.36 25.80
CA ASP A 87 -20.23 0.07 26.06
C ASP A 87 -20.74 -0.50 27.39
N ARG A 88 -20.54 -1.81 27.61
CA ARG A 88 -20.89 -2.46 28.89
C ARG A 88 -20.13 -1.89 30.08
N MET A 89 -18.86 -1.55 29.90
CA MET A 89 -18.04 -0.94 30.95
C MET A 89 -18.52 0.49 31.25
N TYR A 90 -18.83 1.26 30.21
CA TYR A 90 -19.28 2.63 30.31
C TYR A 90 -20.63 2.72 31.02
N GLU A 91 -21.57 1.82 30.71
CA GLU A 91 -22.87 1.75 31.38
C GLU A 91 -22.71 1.47 32.89
N ARG A 92 -21.85 0.52 33.27
CA ARG A 92 -21.55 0.22 34.68
C ARG A 92 -20.91 1.41 35.40
N MET A 93 -19.97 2.08 34.74
CA MET A 93 -19.28 3.25 35.29
C MET A 93 -20.26 4.40 35.49
N LEU A 94 -21.15 4.68 34.53
CA LEU A 94 -22.18 5.71 34.66
C LEU A 94 -23.14 5.43 35.82
N VAL A 95 -23.58 4.17 35.98
CA VAL A 95 -24.42 3.78 37.11
C VAL A 95 -23.70 4.05 38.43
N GLN A 96 -22.43 3.64 38.54
CA GLN A 96 -21.62 3.87 39.74
C GLN A 96 -21.45 5.38 40.02
N THR A 97 -21.10 6.18 39.01
CA THR A 97 -20.96 7.64 39.15
C THR A 97 -22.28 8.29 39.58
N ARG A 98 -23.42 7.86 39.03
CA ARG A 98 -24.74 8.38 39.42
C ARG A 98 -25.02 8.17 40.91
N TRP A 99 -24.72 6.98 41.44
CA TRP A 99 -24.87 6.72 42.87
C TRP A 99 -23.84 7.47 43.73
N LEU A 100 -22.58 7.57 43.28
CA LEU A 100 -21.54 8.32 43.99
C LEU A 100 -21.87 9.81 44.11
N VAL A 101 -22.31 10.44 43.03
CA VAL A 101 -22.73 11.85 43.03
C VAL A 101 -23.92 12.05 43.96
N GLY A 102 -24.90 11.14 43.96
CA GLY A 102 -26.03 11.17 44.90
C GLY A 102 -25.58 11.13 46.36
N SER A 103 -24.67 10.21 46.71
CA SER A 103 -24.14 10.08 48.07
C SER A 103 -23.38 11.33 48.54
N ILE A 104 -22.55 11.92 47.66
CA ILE A 104 -21.82 13.15 47.98
C ILE A 104 -22.80 14.31 48.23
N ALA A 105 -23.85 14.43 47.43
CA ALA A 105 -24.87 15.46 47.62
C ALA A 105 -25.60 15.32 48.97
N VAL A 106 -25.95 14.08 49.38
CA VAL A 106 -26.58 13.81 50.67
C VAL A 106 -25.64 14.18 51.82
N ILE A 107 -24.38 13.75 51.76
CA ILE A 107 -23.37 14.09 52.78
C ILE A 107 -23.20 15.60 52.88
N GLY A 108 -23.09 16.32 51.75
CA GLY A 108 -23.00 17.77 51.73
C GLY A 108 -24.22 18.45 52.36
N THR A 109 -25.43 17.94 52.11
CA THR A 109 -26.67 18.44 52.72
C THR A 109 -26.66 18.25 54.24
N ILE A 110 -26.24 17.08 54.72
CA ILE A 110 -26.13 16.80 56.16
C ILE A 110 -25.15 17.76 56.83
N ILE A 111 -23.96 17.95 56.23
CA ILE A 111 -22.96 18.89 56.72
C ILE A 111 -23.53 20.32 56.77
N SER A 112 -24.26 20.73 55.73
CA SER A 112 -24.88 22.06 55.69
C SER A 112 -25.89 22.27 56.81
N ILE A 113 -26.72 21.28 57.12
CA ILE A 113 -27.71 21.35 58.22
C ILE A 113 -27.01 21.42 59.57
N LEU A 114 -25.98 20.58 59.78
CA LEU A 114 -25.20 20.57 61.03
C LEU A 114 -24.54 21.92 61.29
N LEU A 115 -23.97 22.54 60.25
CA LEU A 115 -23.37 23.88 60.35
C LEU A 115 -24.41 24.95 60.70
N ALA A 116 -25.61 24.90 60.11
CA ALA A 116 -26.68 25.85 60.40
C ALA A 116 -27.13 25.79 61.87
N ILE A 117 -27.29 24.58 62.42
CA ILE A 117 -27.63 24.40 63.85
C ILE A 117 -26.48 24.87 64.74
N GLY A 118 -25.24 24.56 64.38
CA GLY A 118 -24.06 25.01 65.11
C GLY A 118 -23.92 26.54 65.16
N GLN A 119 -24.34 27.26 64.11
CA GLN A 119 -24.36 28.72 64.10
C GLN A 119 -25.45 29.33 64.98
N ILE A 120 -26.53 28.60 65.28
CA ILE A 120 -27.62 29.09 66.14
C ILE A 120 -27.27 28.92 67.63
N VAL A 121 -26.49 27.90 67.97
CA VAL A 121 -26.08 27.60 69.36
C VAL A 121 -24.86 28.44 69.80
N ARG A 122 -24.10 28.98 68.84
CA ARG A 122 -22.94 29.84 69.07
C ARG A 122 -23.33 31.31 69.10
#